data_AF-A0A1I2YD53-F1
#
_entry.id   AF-A0A1I2YD53-F1
#
_cell.length_a   1.000
_cell.length_b   1.000
_cell.length_c   1.000
_cell.angle_alpha   90.00
_cell.angle_beta   90.00
_cell.angle_gamma   90.00
#
_symmetry.space_group_name_H-M   'P 1'
#
loop_
_entity.id
_entity.type
_entity.pdbx_description
1 polymer ?
#
loop_
_entity_poly.entity_id
_entity_poly.type
_entity_poly.pdbx_seq_one_letter_code
_entity_poly.pdbx_strand_id
1 'polypeptide(L)'
;MAHHIENDFQQTAEIPKPQTKAIWRTFFILVGLTALEFLFAFTMDAGTARNAIFIILTIFKAFYIVAEFMHLKHEAKSLIWSIIIPLALVVWLMVALLAEGSYYYESITNYFK
;
A
#
# COMPACT_ATOMS: atom_id res chain seq x y z
N MET A 1 -53.93 23.70 5.88
CA MET A 1 -53.17 22.44 5.81
C MET A 1 -51.69 22.73 5.47
N ALA A 2 -50.99 23.52 6.29
CA ALA A 2 -49.62 24.00 6.00
C ALA A 2 -48.71 23.92 7.24
N HIS A 3 -48.84 22.86 8.03
CA HIS A 3 -48.19 22.74 9.34
C HIS A 3 -47.19 21.56 9.45
N HIS A 4 -46.79 20.97 8.32
CA HIS A 4 -45.98 19.74 8.29
C HIS A 4 -44.64 19.84 7.54
N ILE A 5 -44.16 21.04 7.19
CA ILE A 5 -42.90 21.21 6.43
C ILE A 5 -41.69 21.55 7.33
N GLU A 6 -41.90 21.95 8.60
CA GLU A 6 -40.83 22.50 9.43
C GLU A 6 -40.05 21.47 10.28
N ASN A 7 -40.59 20.27 10.47
CA ASN A 7 -39.97 19.26 11.36
C ASN A 7 -38.92 18.36 10.67
N ASP A 8 -38.71 18.47 9.35
CA ASP A 8 -37.74 17.64 8.62
C ASP A 8 -36.32 18.25 8.55
N PHE A 9 -36.13 19.48 9.04
CA PHE A 9 -34.80 20.14 9.09
C PHE A 9 -34.03 19.88 10.38
N GLN A 10 -34.62 19.17 11.35
CA GLN A 10 -34.00 18.88 12.65
C GLN A 10 -33.42 17.47 12.77
N GLN A 11 -33.21 16.75 11.66
CA GLN A 11 -32.32 15.60 11.69
C GLN A 11 -30.88 16.11 11.77
N THR A 12 -30.50 16.44 13.01
CA THR A 12 -29.13 16.69 13.45
C THR A 12 -28.21 15.68 12.78
N ALA A 13 -27.40 16.17 11.85
CA ALA A 13 -26.27 15.47 11.30
C ALA A 13 -25.33 15.16 12.47
N GLU A 14 -25.55 14.04 13.16
CA GLU A 14 -24.58 13.48 14.08
C GLU A 14 -23.35 13.12 13.26
N ILE A 15 -22.39 14.04 13.20
CA ILE A 15 -21.10 13.81 12.56
C ILE A 15 -20.45 12.65 13.33
N PRO A 16 -20.23 11.48 12.71
CA PRO A 16 -19.58 10.38 13.39
C PRO A 16 -18.21 10.84 13.87
N LYS A 17 -17.89 10.58 15.14
CA LYS A 17 -16.62 11.03 15.74
C LYS A 17 -15.46 10.42 14.93
N PRO A 18 -14.52 11.24 14.42
CA PRO A 18 -13.41 10.73 13.62
C PRO A 18 -12.52 9.82 14.47
N GLN A 19 -12.19 8.62 13.96
CA GLN A 19 -11.30 7.65 14.61
C GLN A 19 -9.81 8.05 14.54
N THR A 20 -9.47 9.25 15.00
CA THR A 20 -8.10 9.78 15.00
C THR A 20 -7.12 8.97 15.84
N LYS A 21 -7.59 8.23 16.86
CA LYS A 21 -6.74 7.37 17.69
C LYS A 21 -6.09 6.22 16.91
N ALA A 22 -6.82 5.60 15.97
CA ALA A 22 -6.28 4.52 15.16
C ALA A 22 -5.17 5.03 14.23
N ILE A 23 -5.41 6.20 13.63
CA ILE A 23 -4.46 6.89 12.75
C ILE A 23 -3.16 7.19 13.48
N TRP A 24 -3.24 7.80 14.68
CA TRP A 24 -2.05 8.11 15.48
C TRP A 24 -1.26 6.87 15.90
N ARG A 25 -1.95 5.76 16.22
CA ARG A 25 -1.29 4.49 16.54
C ARG A 25 -0.48 3.98 15.34
N THR A 26 -1.09 3.94 14.16
CA THR A 26 -0.44 3.44 12.95
C THR A 26 0.68 4.36 12.48
N PHE A 27 0.50 5.68 12.64
CA PHE A 27 1.55 6.67 12.38
C PHE A 27 2.83 6.35 13.18
N PHE A 28 2.72 6.14 14.50
CA PHE A 28 3.90 5.81 15.30
C PHE A 28 4.53 4.46 14.94
N ILE A 29 3.71 3.45 14.58
CA ILE A 29 4.22 2.16 14.09
C ILE A 29 5.05 2.37 12.82
N LEU A 30 4.54 3.16 11.87
CA LEU A 30 5.21 3.43 10.60
C LEU A 30 6.47 4.27 10.78
N VAL A 31 6.46 5.25 11.70
CA VAL A 31 7.66 6.01 12.08
C VAL A 31 8.71 5.08 12.66
N GLY A 32 8.35 4.20 13.59
CA GLY A 32 9.27 3.22 14.17
C GLY A 32 9.84 2.26 13.12
N LEU A 33 8.98 1.77 12.21
CA LEU A 33 9.39 0.87 11.13
C LEU A 33 10.37 1.54 10.17
N THR A 34 10.10 2.79 9.79
CA THR A 34 11.01 3.55 8.90
C THR A 34 12.28 3.99 9.61
N ALA A 35 12.24 4.30 10.92
CA ALA A 35 13.45 4.52 11.70
C ALA A 35 14.33 3.26 11.75
N LEU A 36 13.71 2.08 11.86
CA LEU A 36 14.40 0.79 11.81
C LEU A 36 15.03 0.55 10.42
N GLU A 37 14.33 0.86 9.34
CA GLU A 37 14.91 0.81 7.98
C GLU A 37 16.16 1.68 7.88
N PHE A 38 16.10 2.93 8.34
CA PHE A 38 17.26 3.82 8.35
C PHE A 38 18.40 3.27 9.20
N LEU A 39 18.11 2.70 10.37
CA LEU A 39 19.13 2.06 11.22
C LEU A 39 19.85 0.94 10.47
N PHE A 40 19.12 0.06 9.77
CA PHE A 40 19.72 -1.00 8.94
C PHE A 40 20.49 -0.44 7.74
N ALA A 41 20.02 0.66 7.14
CA ALA A 41 20.75 1.33 6.05
C ALA A 41 22.14 1.82 6.49
N PHE A 42 22.25 2.34 7.71
CA PHE A 42 23.51 2.90 8.22
C PHE A 42 24.42 1.87 8.90
N THR A 43 23.88 0.80 9.48
CA THR A 43 24.66 -0.21 10.20
C THR A 43 25.12 -1.37 9.31
N MET A 44 24.47 -1.59 8.17
CA MET A 44 24.70 -2.77 7.33
C MET A 44 25.17 -2.39 5.93
N ASP A 45 26.21 -3.06 5.46
CA ASP A 45 26.76 -2.84 4.13
C ASP A 45 25.78 -3.19 3.00
N ALA A 46 26.04 -2.61 1.83
CA ALA A 46 25.25 -2.82 0.63
C ALA A 46 25.40 -4.25 0.10
N GLY A 47 24.49 -5.13 0.54
CA GLY A 47 24.44 -6.51 0.10
C GLY A 47 23.02 -7.06 -0.04
N THR A 48 22.93 -8.27 -0.57
CA THR A 48 21.67 -8.98 -0.82
C THR A 48 20.80 -9.10 0.42
N ALA A 49 21.42 -9.31 1.59
CA ALA A 49 20.70 -9.40 2.86
C ALA A 49 20.05 -8.07 3.27
N ARG A 50 20.71 -6.93 3.04
CA ARG A 50 20.14 -5.60 3.32
C ARG A 50 18.95 -5.34 2.40
N ASN A 51 19.10 -5.64 1.12
CA ASN A 51 18.02 -5.47 0.14
C ASN A 51 16.79 -6.32 0.50
N ALA A 52 17.00 -7.57 0.93
CA ALA A 52 15.91 -8.44 1.37
C ALA A 52 15.16 -7.88 2.59
N ILE A 53 15.88 -7.38 3.60
CA ILE A 53 15.29 -6.74 4.79
C ILE A 53 14.46 -5.52 4.39
N PHE A 54 15.00 -4.67 3.52
CA PHE A 54 14.29 -3.47 3.04
C PHE A 54 13.01 -3.83 2.29
N ILE A 55 13.05 -4.83 1.41
CA ILE A 55 11.85 -5.30 0.70
C ILE A 55 10.79 -5.77 1.69
N ILE A 56 11.18 -6.59 2.68
CA ILE A 56 10.25 -7.12 3.68
C ILE A 56 9.64 -5.99 4.52
N LEU A 57 10.46 -5.07 5.05
CA LEU A 57 9.98 -3.93 5.84
C LEU A 57 9.06 -3.04 5.00
N THR A 58 9.40 -2.79 3.73
CA THR A 58 8.56 -1.99 2.82
C THR A 58 7.19 -2.64 2.58
N ILE A 59 7.12 -3.98 2.50
CA ILE A 59 5.84 -4.70 2.38
C ILE A 59 4.99 -4.52 3.65
N PHE A 60 5.59 -4.68 4.83
CA PHE A 60 4.89 -4.44 6.11
C PHE A 60 4.37 -3.01 6.20
N LYS A 61 5.20 -2.04 5.81
CA LYS A 61 4.81 -0.62 5.74
C LYS A 61 3.58 -0.43 4.86
N ALA A 62 3.61 -0.99 3.65
CA ALA A 62 2.50 -0.89 2.70
C ALA A 62 1.21 -1.48 3.28
N PHE A 63 1.29 -2.62 3.96
CA PHE A 63 0.13 -3.23 4.62
C PHE A 63 -0.50 -2.31 5.68
N TYR A 64 0.30 -1.71 6.57
CA TYR A 64 -0.22 -0.82 7.60
C TYR A 64 -0.82 0.48 7.03
N ILE A 65 -0.24 1.01 5.95
CA ILE A 65 -0.78 2.20 5.25
C ILE A 65 -2.14 1.88 4.64
N VAL A 66 -2.22 0.78 3.88
CA VAL A 66 -3.45 0.35 3.19
C VAL A 66 -4.54 -0.02 4.20
N ALA A 67 -4.20 -0.65 5.31
CA ALA A 67 -5.16 -1.05 6.32
C ALA A 67 -5.82 0.15 7.03
N GLU A 68 -5.03 1.13 7.51
CA GLU A 68 -5.56 2.19 8.40
C GLU A 68 -5.60 3.59 7.79
N PHE A 69 -4.68 3.99 6.89
CA PHE A 69 -4.78 5.32 6.26
C PHE A 69 -5.78 5.36 5.12
N MET A 70 -6.02 4.22 4.45
CA MET A 70 -7.00 4.14 3.37
C MET A 70 -8.40 3.73 3.86
N HIS A 71 -8.63 3.61 5.18
CA HIS A 71 -9.92 3.23 5.78
C HIS A 71 -10.53 1.91 5.26
N LEU A 72 -9.71 1.05 4.66
CA LEU A 72 -10.17 -0.15 3.94
C LEU A 72 -10.68 -1.27 4.84
N LYS A 73 -10.35 -1.21 6.13
CA LYS A 73 -10.61 -2.27 7.10
C LYS A 73 -12.09 -2.49 7.44
N HIS A 74 -12.93 -1.46 7.32
CA HIS A 74 -14.32 -1.55 7.80
C HIS A 74 -15.40 -1.30 6.73
N GLU A 75 -15.14 -0.58 5.64
CA GLU A 75 -16.19 -0.26 4.65
C GLU A 75 -15.81 -0.54 3.18
N ALA A 76 -14.53 -0.60 2.83
CA ALA A 76 -14.13 -0.32 1.45
C ALA A 76 -13.49 -1.51 0.71
N LYS A 77 -14.21 -2.65 0.63
CA LYS A 77 -13.78 -3.78 -0.20
C LYS A 77 -13.56 -3.39 -1.67
N SER A 78 -14.38 -2.49 -2.20
CA SER A 78 -14.23 -1.96 -3.57
C SER A 78 -12.94 -1.18 -3.78
N LEU A 79 -12.50 -0.40 -2.79
CA LEU A 79 -11.23 0.35 -2.87
C LEU A 79 -10.00 -0.56 -2.68
N ILE A 80 -10.12 -1.72 -2.01
CA ILE A 80 -9.06 -2.73 -2.02
C ILE A 80 -8.84 -3.23 -3.46
N TRP A 81 -9.92 -3.52 -4.19
CA TRP A 81 -9.83 -3.97 -5.58
C TRP A 81 -9.23 -2.89 -6.50
N SER A 82 -9.47 -1.60 -6.24
CA SER A 82 -8.87 -0.53 -7.04
C SER A 82 -7.35 -0.39 -6.85
N ILE A 83 -6.79 -0.94 -5.76
CA ILE A 83 -5.34 -0.98 -5.52
C ILE A 83 -4.75 -2.30 -6.01
N ILE A 84 -5.43 -3.43 -5.73
CA ILE A 84 -4.95 -4.76 -6.11
C ILE A 84 -4.89 -4.94 -7.62
N ILE A 85 -5.88 -4.46 -8.38
CA ILE A 85 -5.92 -4.66 -9.84
C ILE A 85 -4.72 -3.98 -10.53
N PRO A 86 -4.45 -2.67 -10.32
CA PRO A 86 -3.26 -2.04 -10.88
C PRO A 86 -1.96 -2.68 -10.41
N LEU A 87 -1.87 -3.08 -9.13
CA LEU A 87 -0.68 -3.73 -8.59
C LEU A 87 -0.41 -5.08 -9.28
N ALA A 88 -1.46 -5.88 -9.49
CA ALA A 88 -1.37 -7.16 -10.19
C ALA A 88 -0.92 -6.98 -11.64
N LEU A 89 -1.39 -5.92 -12.33
CA LEU A 89 -0.92 -5.59 -13.68
C LEU A 89 0.55 -5.21 -13.71
N VAL A 90 1.04 -4.45 -12.73
CA VAL A 90 2.47 -4.09 -12.63
C VAL A 90 3.33 -5.33 -12.40
N VAL A 91 2.93 -6.22 -11.50
CA VAL A 91 3.65 -7.48 -11.24
C VAL A 91 3.64 -8.37 -12.48
N TRP A 92 2.49 -8.51 -13.14
CA TRP A 92 2.39 -9.26 -14.38
C TRP A 92 3.28 -8.69 -15.49
N LEU A 93 3.27 -7.36 -15.67
CA LEU A 93 4.13 -6.68 -16.65
C LEU A 93 5.62 -6.91 -16.35
N MET A 94 6.01 -6.83 -15.08
CA MET A 94 7.39 -7.08 -14.67
C MET A 94 7.85 -8.51 -15.04
N VAL A 95 7.01 -9.52 -14.80
CA VAL A 95 7.30 -10.91 -15.19
C VAL A 95 7.36 -11.05 -16.71
N ALA A 96 6.43 -10.45 -17.44
CA ALA A 96 6.41 -10.49 -18.91
C ALA A 96 7.69 -9.89 -19.51
N LEU A 97 8.12 -8.73 -19.01
CA LEU A 97 9.36 -8.08 -19.46
C LEU A 97 10.62 -8.91 -19.14
N LEU A 98 10.66 -9.57 -17.98
CA LEU A 98 11.77 -10.46 -17.64
C LEU A 98 11.81 -11.70 -18.55
N ALA A 99 10.65 -12.29 -18.85
CA ALA A 99 10.54 -13.45 -19.74
C ALA A 99 10.98 -13.09 -21.17
N GLU A 100 10.40 -12.05 -21.76
CA GLU A 100 10.75 -11.56 -23.10
C GLU A 100 12.21 -11.11 -23.18
N GLY A 101 12.70 -10.40 -22.15
CA GLY A 101 14.10 -9.99 -22.07
C GLY A 101 15.06 -11.17 -22.04
N SER A 102 14.74 -12.22 -21.28
CA SER A 102 15.57 -13.44 -21.23
C SER A 102 15.57 -14.22 -22.54
N TYR A 103 14.41 -14.33 -23.20
CA TYR A 103 14.28 -14.97 -24.51
C TYR A 103 15.06 -14.22 -25.60
N TYR A 104 14.97 -12.89 -25.61
CA TYR A 104 15.69 -12.06 -26.57
C TYR A 104 17.21 -12.15 -26.36
N TYR A 105 17.66 -12.13 -25.10
CA TYR A 105 19.07 -12.30 -24.76
C TYR A 105 19.62 -13.64 -25.24
N GLU A 106 18.89 -14.74 -25.02
CA GLU A 106 19.28 -16.07 -25.48
C GLU A 106 19.31 -16.17 -27.01
N SER A 107 18.31 -15.59 -27.67
CA SER A 107 18.20 -15.57 -29.15
C SER A 107 19.37 -14.83 -29.79
N ILE A 108 19.74 -13.66 -29.26
CA ILE A 108 20.91 -12.90 -29.72
C ILE A 108 22.19 -13.71 -29.49
N THR A 109 22.38 -14.23 -28.28
CA THR A 109 23.63 -14.90 -27.91
C THR A 109 23.85 -16.17 -28.75
N ASN A 110 22.78 -16.88 -29.11
CA ASN A 110 22.82 -18.03 -30.00
C ASN A 110 23.01 -17.67 -31.48
N TYR A 111 22.60 -16.48 -31.92
CA TYR A 111 22.81 -16.02 -33.30
C TYR A 111 24.28 -15.64 -33.58
N PHE A 112 24.98 -15.14 -32.56
CA PHE A 112 26.40 -14.77 -32.63
C PHE A 112 27.36 -15.92 -32.26
N LYS A 113 26.84 -17.12 -32.03
CA LYS A 113 27.61 -18.34 -31.74
C LYS A 113 27.60 -19.28 -32.93
#